data_AF-A0A6G1S3N6-F1
#
_entry.id   AF-A0A6G1S3N6-F1
#
_cell.length_a   1.000
_cell.length_b   1.000
_cell.length_c   1.000
_cell.angle_alpha   90.00
_cell.angle_beta   90.00
_cell.angle_gamma   90.00
#
_symmetry.space_group_name_H-M   'P 1'
#
loop_
_entity.id
_entity.type
_entity.pdbx_description
1 polymer ?
#
loop_
_entity_poly.entity_id
_entity_poly.type
_entity_poly.pdbx_seq_one_letter_code
_entity_poly.pdbx_strand_id
1 'polypeptide(L)'
;IARIQADPDYLPRTENFGLDYDAFQHMVGDCPPDFLQLAFNCCNMDPKLRPSFADTVKTLEEILNRLRNDDLERERKFLNLDNSERKPKGSIEKGPGVKRL
;
A
#
# COMPACT_ATOMS: atom_id res chain seq x y z
N ILE A 1 0.18 -8.11 -13.04
CA ILE A 1 -0.98 -7.95 -12.12
C ILE A 1 -1.49 -9.34 -11.76
N ALA A 2 -2.43 -9.94 -12.50
CA ALA A 2 -2.66 -11.38 -12.45
C ALA A 2 -1.72 -12.07 -13.45
N ARG A 3 -1.09 -13.18 -13.08
CA ARG A 3 -0.26 -14.00 -13.97
C ARG A 3 -1.10 -15.18 -14.48
N ILE A 4 -2.13 -14.88 -15.26
CA ILE A 4 -3.12 -15.85 -15.74
C ILE A 4 -3.20 -15.85 -17.27
N GLN A 5 -3.71 -16.94 -17.85
CA GLN A 5 -3.94 -17.03 -19.29
C GLN A 5 -5.09 -16.11 -19.71
N ALA A 6 -5.02 -15.54 -20.91
CA ALA A 6 -6.04 -14.63 -21.45
C ALA A 6 -7.27 -15.35 -22.03
N ASP A 7 -7.21 -16.68 -22.07
CA ASP A 7 -8.27 -17.56 -22.52
C ASP A 7 -9.55 -17.37 -21.67
N PRO A 8 -10.75 -17.33 -22.27
CA PRO A 8 -12.00 -17.06 -21.57
C PRO A 8 -12.37 -18.09 -20.49
N ASP A 9 -11.81 -19.31 -20.52
CA ASP A 9 -12.06 -20.31 -19.48
C ASP A 9 -11.26 -20.03 -18.20
N TYR A 10 -10.22 -19.18 -18.29
CA TYR A 10 -9.33 -18.85 -17.18
C TYR A 10 -9.44 -17.39 -16.74
N LEU A 11 -9.62 -16.46 -17.68
CA LEU A 11 -9.80 -15.04 -17.41
C LEU A 11 -11.28 -14.79 -17.11
N PRO A 12 -11.65 -14.40 -15.89
CA PRO A 12 -13.05 -14.24 -15.52
C PRO A 12 -13.67 -13.08 -16.29
N ARG A 13 -14.76 -13.37 -17.02
CA ARG A 13 -15.46 -12.43 -17.89
C ARG A 13 -16.92 -12.34 -17.51
N THR A 14 -17.49 -11.16 -17.73
CA THR A 14 -18.93 -10.92 -17.65
C THR A 14 -19.61 -11.32 -18.96
N GLU A 15 -20.94 -11.51 -18.94
CA GLU A 15 -21.73 -11.90 -20.12
C GLU A 15 -21.63 -10.91 -21.29
N ASN A 16 -21.31 -9.65 -21.00
CA ASN A 16 -21.09 -8.61 -22.00
C ASN A 16 -19.64 -8.55 -22.52
N PHE A 17 -18.86 -9.62 -22.38
CA PHE A 17 -17.45 -9.74 -22.79
C PHE A 17 -16.45 -8.85 -22.03
N GLY A 18 -16.89 -8.16 -20.98
CA GLY A 18 -16.03 -7.40 -20.07
C GLY A 18 -15.25 -8.29 -19.11
N LEU A 19 -14.36 -7.67 -18.32
CA LEU A 19 -13.67 -8.32 -17.21
C LEU A 19 -14.61 -8.37 -16.00
N ASP A 20 -14.71 -9.53 -15.35
CA ASP A 20 -15.35 -9.60 -14.03
C ASP A 20 -14.33 -9.13 -12.98
N TYR A 21 -14.47 -7.86 -12.58
CA TYR A 21 -13.57 -7.21 -11.62
C TYR A 21 -13.61 -7.87 -10.24
N ASP A 22 -14.77 -8.36 -9.84
CA ASP A 22 -14.96 -8.95 -8.52
C ASP A 22 -14.29 -10.32 -8.43
N ALA A 23 -14.40 -11.14 -9.48
CA ALA A 23 -13.68 -12.40 -9.56
C ALA A 23 -12.17 -12.16 -9.76
N PHE A 24 -11.78 -11.24 -10.64
CA PHE A 24 -10.38 -11.01 -11.01
C PHE A 24 -9.53 -10.48 -9.84
N GLN A 25 -10.08 -9.66 -8.93
CA GLN A 25 -9.33 -9.14 -7.79
C GLN A 25 -8.78 -10.27 -6.89
N HIS A 26 -9.46 -11.42 -6.85
CA HIS A 26 -9.01 -12.57 -6.06
C HIS A 26 -7.92 -13.38 -6.76
N MET A 27 -7.63 -13.08 -8.04
CA MET A 27 -6.60 -13.73 -8.84
C MET A 27 -5.30 -12.91 -8.91
N VAL A 28 -5.27 -11.74 -8.28
CA VAL A 28 -4.06 -10.92 -8.18
C VAL A 28 -3.30 -11.27 -6.90
N GLY A 29 -1.96 -11.30 -6.99
CA GLY A 29 -1.10 -11.48 -5.82
C GLY A 29 -0.92 -10.16 -5.06
N ASP A 30 0.30 -9.87 -4.62
CA ASP A 30 0.67 -8.65 -3.87
C ASP A 30 0.68 -7.36 -4.72
N CYS A 31 -0.21 -7.26 -5.71
CA CYS A 31 -0.33 -6.05 -6.53
C CYS A 31 -0.92 -4.93 -5.66
N PRO A 32 -0.29 -3.74 -5.61
CA PRO A 32 -0.88 -2.63 -4.88
C PRO A 32 -2.25 -2.26 -5.46
N PRO A 33 -3.27 -1.94 -4.61
CA PRO A 33 -4.64 -1.68 -5.06
C PRO A 33 -4.74 -0.60 -6.14
N ASP A 34 -3.94 0.45 -6.05
CA ASP A 34 -4.00 1.56 -7.02
C ASP A 34 -3.53 1.15 -8.42
N PHE A 35 -2.55 0.25 -8.51
CA PHE A 35 -2.11 -0.30 -9.79
C PHE A 35 -3.18 -1.20 -10.40
N LEU A 36 -3.87 -2.00 -9.57
CA LEU A 36 -4.98 -2.81 -10.02
C LEU A 36 -6.11 -1.94 -10.57
N GLN A 37 -6.50 -0.90 -9.82
CA GLN A 37 -7.55 0.03 -10.23
C GLN A 37 -7.19 0.76 -11.53
N LEU A 38 -5.94 1.22 -11.68
CA LEU A 38 -5.50 1.86 -12.92
C LEU A 38 -5.58 0.90 -14.11
N ALA A 39 -5.19 -0.36 -13.94
CA ALA A 39 -5.31 -1.36 -15.00
C ALA A 39 -6.78 -1.62 -15.38
N PHE A 40 -7.69 -1.68 -14.41
CA PHE A 40 -9.12 -1.79 -14.68
C PHE A 40 -9.67 -0.62 -15.48
N ASN A 41 -9.24 0.61 -15.16
CA ASN A 41 -9.64 1.81 -15.89
C ASN A 41 -9.10 1.79 -17.34
N CYS A 42 -7.84 1.40 -17.53
CA CYS A 42 -7.24 1.27 -18.87
C CYS A 42 -7.93 0.21 -19.73
N CYS A 43 -8.40 -0.87 -19.12
CA CYS A 43 -9.06 -1.98 -19.80
C CYS A 43 -10.59 -1.88 -19.80
N ASN A 44 -11.16 -0.69 -19.55
CA ASN A 44 -12.61 -0.51 -19.55
C ASN A 44 -13.21 -0.87 -20.92
N MET A 45 -14.37 -1.54 -20.91
CA MET A 45 -15.08 -1.91 -22.14
C MET A 45 -15.52 -0.68 -22.94
N ASP A 46 -15.94 0.40 -22.27
CA ASP A 46 -16.23 1.68 -22.93
C ASP A 46 -14.92 2.45 -23.15
N PRO A 47 -14.51 2.70 -24.41
CA PRO A 47 -13.29 3.45 -24.71
C PRO A 47 -13.32 4.89 -24.19
N LYS A 48 -14.51 5.49 -23.99
CA LYS A 48 -14.63 6.86 -23.44
C LYS A 48 -14.30 6.94 -21.96
N LEU A 49 -14.37 5.82 -21.25
CA LEU A 49 -14.05 5.73 -19.82
C LEU A 49 -12.57 5.40 -19.59
N ARG A 50 -11.81 5.08 -20.64
CA ARG A 50 -10.37 4.81 -20.51
C ARG A 50 -9.62 6.14 -20.32
N PRO A 51 -8.65 6.19 -19.39
CA PRO A 51 -7.83 7.38 -19.21
C PRO A 51 -6.99 7.65 -20.46
N SER A 52 -6.68 8.92 -20.71
CA SER A 52 -5.67 9.26 -21.70
C SER A 52 -4.28 8.80 -21.24
N PHE A 53 -3.31 8.78 -22.15
CA PHE A 53 -1.92 8.53 -21.75
C PHE A 53 -1.42 9.56 -20.75
N ALA A 54 -1.79 10.83 -20.91
CA ALA A 54 -1.40 11.89 -19.98
C ALA A 54 -1.98 11.65 -18.57
N ASP A 55 -3.26 11.27 -18.48
CA ASP A 55 -3.90 10.94 -17.19
C ASP A 55 -3.29 9.69 -16.56
N THR A 56 -2.93 8.69 -17.39
CA THR A 56 -2.27 7.46 -16.94
C THR A 56 -0.90 7.76 -16.33
N VAL A 57 -0.08 8.58 -17.00
CA VAL A 57 1.24 8.99 -16.49
C VAL A 57 1.09 9.76 -15.18
N LYS A 58 0.20 10.75 -15.14
CA LYS A 58 -0.08 11.52 -13.93
C LYS A 58 -0.48 10.61 -12.76
N THR A 59 -1.38 9.66 -12.99
CA THR A 59 -1.83 8.71 -11.96
C THR A 59 -0.67 7.84 -11.47
N LEU A 60 0.20 7.37 -12.37
CA LEU A 60 1.39 6.59 -11.99
C LEU A 60 2.38 7.40 -11.15
N GLU A 61 2.58 8.68 -11.46
CA GLU A 61 3.42 9.59 -10.67
C GLU A 61 2.85 9.81 -9.26
N GLU A 62 1.53 9.98 -9.14
CA GLU A 62 0.83 10.10 -7.86
C GLU A 62 0.98 8.83 -7.01
N ILE A 63 0.79 7.65 -7.62
CA ILE A 63 0.98 6.35 -6.95
C ILE A 63 2.43 6.21 -6.47
N LEU A 64 3.42 6.52 -7.32
CA LEU A 64 4.83 6.45 -6.97
C LEU A 64 5.18 7.34 -5.77
N ASN A 65 4.68 8.58 -5.77
CA ASN A 65 4.92 9.53 -4.68
C ASN A 65 4.30 9.04 -3.37
N ARG A 66 3.07 8.50 -3.40
CA ARG A 66 2.44 7.93 -2.21
C ARG A 66 3.25 6.77 -1.64
N LEU A 67 3.63 5.80 -2.48
CA LEU A 67 4.40 4.63 -2.03
C LEU A 67 5.75 5.03 -1.41
N ARG A 68 6.45 6.00 -2.00
CA ARG A 68 7.70 6.54 -1.43
C ARG A 68 7.48 7.18 -0.07
N ASN A 69 6.40 7.94 0.10
CA ASN A 69 6.09 8.56 1.39
C ASN A 69 5.74 7.50 2.45
N ASP A 70 4.99 6.47 2.09
CA ASP A 70 4.66 5.37 2.99
C ASP A 70 5.91 4.59 3.42
N ASP A 71 6.89 4.39 2.52
CA ASP A 71 8.20 3.81 2.84
C ASP A 71 8.96 4.65 3.87
N LEU A 72 9.04 5.96 3.65
CA LEU A 72 9.72 6.89 4.56
C LEU A 72 9.05 6.95 5.94
N GLU A 73 7.72 6.94 5.99
CA GLU A 73 6.97 6.92 7.24
C GLU A 73 7.14 5.60 8.00
N ARG A 74 7.25 4.48 7.29
CA ARG A 74 7.60 3.19 7.89
C ARG A 74 8.99 3.24 8.51
N GLU A 75 9.99 3.70 7.76
CA GLU A 75 11.38 3.81 8.24
C GLU A 75 11.48 4.72 9.48
N ARG A 76 10.82 5.89 9.47
CA ARG A 76 10.74 6.79 10.63
C ARG A 76 10.15 6.10 11.86
N LYS A 77 9.10 5.30 11.70
CA LYS A 77 8.50 4.54 12.81
C LYS A 77 9.47 3.52 13.39
N PHE A 78 10.18 2.77 12.56
CA PHE A 78 11.20 1.81 13.01
C PHE A 78 12.29 2.49 13.86
N LEU A 79 12.84 3.61 13.38
CA LEU A 79 13.87 4.35 14.13
C LEU A 79 13.36 4.89 15.48
N ASN A 80 12.08 5.28 15.56
CA ASN A 80 11.47 5.76 16.81
C ASN A 80 11.23 4.63 17.84
N LEU A 81 10.97 3.39 17.38
CA LEU A 81 10.85 2.21 18.25
C LEU A 81 12.20 1.85 18.88
N ASP A 82 13.26 1.76 18.07
CA ASP A 82 14.63 1.50 18.54
C ASP A 82 15.10 2.53 19.60
N ASN A 83 14.70 3.78 19.45
CA ASN A 83 15.08 4.86 20.36
C ASN A 83 14.27 4.82 21.68
N SER A 84 13.07 4.21 21.67
CA SER A 84 12.22 4.08 22.85
C SER A 84 12.67 2.94 23.79
N GLU A 85 13.31 1.91 23.25
CA GLU A 85 13.87 0.80 24.04
C GLU A 85 15.20 1.14 24.73
N ARG A 86 15.94 2.14 24.24
CA ARG A 86 17.24 2.57 24.80
C ARG A 86 17.15 3.56 25.96
N LYS A 87 15.96 3.93 26.44
CA LYS A 87 15.82 4.86 27.58
C LYS A 87 16.22 4.16 28.90
N PRO A 88 17.32 4.57 29.57
CA PRO A 88 17.71 3.95 30.83
C PRO A 88 16.75 4.38 31.94
N LYS A 89 16.16 3.42 32.65
CA LYS A 89 15.54 3.67 33.96
C LYS A 89 16.66 3.97 34.95
N GLY A 90 16.90 5.24 35.25
CA GLY A 90 17.91 5.62 36.24
C GLY A 90 17.61 6.95 36.94
N SER A 91 17.34 6.88 38.25
CA SER A 91 17.66 7.82 39.36
C SER A 91 16.68 7.54 40.52
N ILE A 92 17.00 6.67 41.50
CA ILE A 92 17.72 6.95 42.76
C ILE A 92 17.32 8.27 43.42
N GLU A 93 16.32 8.23 44.31
CA GLU A 93 16.13 9.26 45.34
C GLU A 93 17.03 8.94 46.55
N LYS A 94 17.99 9.82 46.84
CA LYS A 94 18.70 9.86 48.12
C LYS A 94 17.96 10.81 49.06
N GLY A 95 17.25 10.26 50.05
CA GLY A 95 16.65 11.03 51.15
C GLY A 95 17.67 11.38 52.25
N PRO A 96 17.56 12.54 52.91
CA PRO A 96 18.56 13.02 53.86
C PRO A 96 18.45 12.35 55.23
N GLY A 97 19.58 12.33 55.93
CA GLY A 97 19.77 11.64 57.21
C GLY A 97 18.92 12.16 58.36
N VAL A 98 18.62 11.25 59.28
CA VAL A 98 17.99 11.54 60.57
C VAL A 98 18.89 11.01 61.68
N LYS A 99 19.41 11.93 62.50
CA LYS A 99 20.08 11.65 63.77
C LYS A 99 19.02 11.54 64.88
N ARG A 100 19.16 10.58 65.81
CA ARG A 100 18.58 10.47 67.18
C ARG A 100 18.78 9.02 67.64
N LEU A 101 19.16 8.67 68.87
CA LEU A 101 19.48 9.35 70.13
C LEU A 101 20.53 8.46 70.82
#